data_AF-A0AA91ZVL3-F1
#
_entry.id   AF-A0AA91ZVL3-F1
#
_cell.length_a   1.000
_cell.length_b   1.000
_cell.length_c   1.000
_cell.angle_alpha   90.00
_cell.angle_beta   90.00
_cell.angle_gamma   90.00
#
_symmetry.space_group_name_H-M   'P 1'
#
loop_
_entity.id
_entity.type
_entity.pdbx_description
1 polymer ?
#
loop_
_entity_poly.entity_id
_entity_poly.type
_entity_poly.pdbx_seq_one_letter_code
_entity_poly.pdbx_strand_id
1 'polypeptide(L)'
;MKKGIICFVFSSVLLSSCSFQQTMKEEKQFVESAGGAVDRISGPIVLQDVSKYFPAHFKVPTFLPYDITSDVKGEVRTIGKKNAVLTIKYKQQEKGRKDYVELTVANFSYSFPYIVEQNRFQEQMRLNNGAAAYFKNKDDGERGEEFATLIWKEKGLEYQLLYRNATVQNEEVIKQNLLYIANNMEEKN
;
A
#
# COMPACT_ATOMS: atom_id res chain seq x y z
N MET A 1 7.97 -53.58 54.09
CA MET A 1 7.64 -53.39 52.65
C MET A 1 8.25 -52.04 52.25
N LYS A 2 9.39 -51.92 51.54
CA LYS A 2 9.65 -52.17 50.08
C LYS A 2 8.62 -51.39 49.23
N LYS A 3 8.90 -50.49 48.28
CA LYS A 3 10.06 -49.99 47.47
C LYS A 3 9.58 -48.64 46.85
N GLY A 4 10.36 -47.70 46.34
CA GLY A 4 11.78 -47.68 46.02
C GLY A 4 12.22 -46.29 45.52
N ILE A 5 13.52 -46.07 45.64
CA ILE A 5 14.35 -45.07 44.96
C ILE A 5 14.70 -45.63 43.58
N ILE A 6 14.72 -44.82 42.50
CA ILE A 6 15.78 -44.83 41.47
C ILE A 6 15.88 -43.43 40.82
N CYS A 7 17.01 -42.76 41.02
CA CYS A 7 17.59 -41.80 40.06
C CYS A 7 18.37 -42.59 39.01
N PHE A 8 18.35 -42.17 37.73
CA PHE A 8 19.49 -42.38 36.84
C PHE A 8 19.68 -41.19 35.90
N VAL A 9 20.96 -40.86 35.77
CA VAL A 9 21.61 -39.70 35.17
C VAL A 9 22.00 -40.03 33.72
N PHE A 10 22.49 -39.01 33.02
CA PHE A 10 23.33 -38.99 31.80
C PHE A 10 22.55 -38.77 30.49
N SER A 11 23.01 -37.97 29.54
CA SER A 11 24.10 -36.99 29.43
C SER A 11 24.06 -36.48 27.98
N SER A 12 24.50 -35.24 27.79
CA SER A 12 25.24 -34.73 26.62
C SER A 12 24.65 -34.92 25.21
N VAL A 13 24.26 -33.81 24.59
CA VAL A 13 24.87 -33.41 23.31
C VAL A 13 25.19 -31.92 23.36
N LEU A 14 26.48 -31.64 23.15
CA LEU A 14 27.15 -30.35 22.96
C LEU A 14 26.76 -29.70 21.62
N LEU A 15 27.37 -28.54 21.36
CA LEU A 15 27.48 -27.83 20.07
C LEU A 15 26.27 -26.94 19.77
N SER A 16 26.38 -25.70 19.33
CA SER A 16 27.47 -24.76 19.10
C SER A 16 26.76 -23.55 18.48
N SER A 17 27.17 -22.34 18.82
CA SER A 17 27.11 -21.14 17.99
C SER A 17 26.29 -21.20 16.69
N CYS A 18 25.25 -20.37 16.58
CA CYS A 18 25.19 -19.46 15.45
C CYS A 18 24.20 -18.34 15.75
N SER A 19 24.78 -17.17 15.93
CA SER A 19 24.16 -15.86 15.88
C SER A 19 23.09 -15.81 14.79
N PHE A 20 21.82 -15.73 15.18
CA PHE A 20 20.79 -15.32 14.25
C PHE A 20 20.79 -13.79 14.19
N GLN A 21 21.89 -13.23 13.65
CA GLN A 21 21.84 -11.96 12.94
C GLN A 21 21.11 -12.23 11.63
N GLN A 22 19.78 -12.28 11.66
CA GLN A 22 19.01 -12.02 10.45
C GLN A 22 18.99 -10.51 10.22
N THR A 23 20.08 -10.02 9.65
CA THR A 23 20.01 -8.88 8.75
C THR A 23 19.30 -9.37 7.48
N MET A 24 17.97 -9.54 7.52
CA MET A 24 17.20 -9.74 6.29
C MET A 24 16.57 -8.42 5.90
N LYS A 25 17.20 -7.77 4.90
CA LYS A 25 16.51 -6.87 3.97
C LYS A 25 15.17 -7.52 3.61
N GLU A 26 14.08 -6.83 3.90
CA GLU A 26 12.69 -7.29 3.76
C GLU A 26 12.29 -7.41 2.28
N GLU A 27 12.86 -8.36 1.54
CA GLU A 27 12.30 -8.84 0.28
C GLU A 27 11.43 -10.07 0.59
N LYS A 28 10.11 -9.87 0.65
CA LYS A 28 9.16 -10.99 0.68
C LYS A 28 8.90 -11.41 -0.76
N GLN A 29 9.46 -12.55 -1.15
CA GLN A 29 9.23 -13.16 -2.45
C GLN A 29 7.97 -14.04 -2.37
N PHE A 30 6.92 -13.66 -3.09
CA PHE A 30 5.74 -14.53 -3.26
C PHE A 30 5.93 -15.30 -4.56
N VAL A 31 6.08 -16.62 -4.46
CA VAL A 31 6.18 -17.51 -5.63
C VAL A 31 4.90 -18.32 -5.71
N GLU A 32 3.96 -17.88 -6.54
CA GLU A 32 2.91 -18.78 -7.04
C GLU A 32 2.60 -18.54 -8.53
N SER A 33 3.04 -19.52 -9.33
CA SER A 33 2.54 -20.02 -10.63
C SER A 33 2.02 -19.07 -11.72
N ALA A 34 2.93 -18.66 -12.62
CA ALA A 34 2.87 -18.97 -14.07
C ALA A 34 4.10 -18.36 -14.79
N GLY A 35 5.00 -19.19 -15.33
CA GLY A 35 6.01 -18.75 -16.31
C GLY A 35 7.28 -18.08 -15.77
N GLY A 36 7.64 -18.26 -14.49
CA GLY A 36 8.93 -17.77 -13.94
C GLY A 36 9.01 -16.25 -13.73
N ALA A 37 7.89 -15.54 -13.88
CA ALA A 37 7.73 -14.17 -13.43
C ALA A 37 7.55 -14.16 -11.91
N VAL A 38 8.46 -13.52 -11.18
CA VAL A 38 8.44 -13.48 -9.71
C VAL A 38 7.67 -12.25 -9.26
N ASP A 39 6.74 -12.45 -8.33
CA ASP A 39 6.11 -11.36 -7.59
C ASP A 39 6.96 -11.04 -6.35
N ARG A 40 7.40 -9.78 -6.24
CA ARG A 40 8.29 -9.35 -5.15
C ARG A 40 7.78 -8.08 -4.55
N ILE A 41 7.84 -8.00 -3.23
CA ILE A 41 7.54 -6.78 -2.48
C ILE A 41 8.84 -6.28 -1.85
N SER A 42 9.15 -5.01 -2.10
CA SER A 42 10.25 -4.26 -1.51
C SER A 42 9.68 -3.13 -0.66
N GLY A 43 9.90 -3.16 0.64
CA GLY A 43 9.30 -2.19 1.56
C GLY A 43 9.62 -2.53 3.02
N PRO A 44 9.57 -1.54 3.93
CA PRO A 44 9.22 -0.14 3.69
C PRO A 44 10.44 0.71 3.25
N ILE A 45 10.29 1.48 2.18
CA ILE A 45 11.34 2.30 1.53
C ILE A 45 11.07 3.79 1.78
N VAL A 46 12.09 4.57 2.13
CA VAL A 46 11.95 6.03 2.21
C VAL A 46 11.67 6.61 0.82
N LEU A 47 10.77 7.59 0.69
CA LEU A 47 10.27 8.04 -0.62
C LEU A 47 11.37 8.47 -1.61
N GLN A 48 12.48 9.02 -1.10
CA GLN A 48 13.67 9.40 -1.89
C GLN A 48 14.41 8.23 -2.56
N ASP A 49 14.21 7.00 -2.07
CA ASP A 49 14.86 5.79 -2.59
C ASP A 49 13.92 4.96 -3.48
N VAL A 50 12.65 5.38 -3.65
CA VAL A 50 11.64 4.63 -4.39
C VAL A 50 11.98 4.51 -5.87
N SER A 51 12.64 5.50 -6.48
CA SER A 51 13.05 5.47 -7.89
C SER A 51 14.04 4.34 -8.21
N LYS A 52 14.67 3.72 -7.21
CA LYS A 52 15.49 2.51 -7.38
C LYS A 52 14.65 1.25 -7.65
N TYR A 53 13.37 1.27 -7.31
CA TYR A 53 12.46 0.12 -7.32
C TYR A 53 11.26 0.32 -8.24
N PHE A 54 10.76 1.55 -8.36
CA PHE A 54 9.63 1.91 -9.23
C PHE A 54 10.14 2.62 -10.50
N PRO A 55 9.81 2.12 -11.71
CA PRO A 55 10.53 2.48 -12.94
C PRO A 55 10.05 3.79 -13.60
N ALA A 56 9.28 4.63 -12.91
CA ALA A 56 8.70 5.84 -13.47
C ALA A 56 8.67 6.98 -12.45
N HIS A 57 8.75 8.22 -12.93
CA HIS A 57 8.48 9.40 -12.11
C HIS A 57 7.00 9.49 -11.80
N PHE A 58 6.67 9.74 -10.53
CA PHE A 58 5.30 9.78 -10.05
C PHE A 58 5.08 11.00 -9.17
N LYS A 59 3.81 11.40 -9.03
CA LYS A 59 3.42 12.49 -8.13
C LYS A 59 3.03 11.97 -6.75
N VAL A 60 3.24 12.78 -5.72
CA VAL A 60 2.80 12.52 -4.35
C VAL A 60 1.98 13.68 -3.77
N PRO A 61 1.05 13.43 -2.84
CA PRO A 61 0.41 14.47 -2.04
C PRO A 61 1.39 15.47 -1.43
N THR A 62 1.14 16.76 -1.65
CA THR A 62 1.79 17.87 -0.93
C THR A 62 0.93 18.40 0.22
N PHE A 63 -0.37 18.11 0.19
CA PHE A 63 -1.35 18.49 1.17
C PHE A 63 -2.19 17.28 1.58
N LEU A 64 -2.52 17.21 2.87
CA LEU A 64 -3.47 16.26 3.44
C LEU A 64 -4.37 17.01 4.45
N PRO A 65 -5.61 16.55 4.66
CA PRO A 65 -6.55 17.22 5.58
C PRO A 65 -6.22 17.00 7.08
N TYR A 66 -5.00 16.55 7.39
CA TYR A 66 -4.51 16.26 8.73
C TYR A 66 -2.97 16.19 8.75
N ASP A 67 -2.40 16.32 9.94
CA ASP A 67 -0.97 16.12 10.15
C ASP A 67 -0.60 14.64 10.09
N ILE A 68 0.50 14.34 9.40
CA ILE A 68 1.02 12.99 9.21
C ILE A 68 2.21 12.70 10.10
N THR A 69 2.44 11.42 10.37
CA THR A 69 3.71 10.98 10.94
C THR A 69 4.87 11.29 9.98
N SER A 70 6.01 11.70 10.52
CA SER A 70 7.19 12.09 9.72
C SER A 70 7.86 10.92 8.99
N ASP A 71 7.40 9.69 9.18
CA ASP A 71 8.01 8.43 8.71
C ASP A 71 7.31 7.83 7.48
N VAL A 72 6.79 8.68 6.58
CA VAL A 72 6.14 8.22 5.33
C VAL A 72 7.10 7.38 4.51
N LYS A 73 6.71 6.14 4.25
CA LYS A 73 7.46 5.16 3.45
C LYS A 73 6.55 4.54 2.39
N GLY A 74 7.17 4.14 1.28
CA GLY A 74 6.54 3.40 0.20
C GLY A 74 6.82 1.90 0.29
N GLU A 75 5.97 1.12 -0.35
CA GLU A 75 6.16 -0.30 -0.64
C GLU A 75 6.00 -0.49 -2.16
N VAL A 76 6.97 -1.15 -2.79
CA VAL A 76 6.92 -1.43 -4.24
C VAL A 76 6.72 -2.92 -4.44
N ARG A 77 5.64 -3.29 -5.14
CA ARG A 77 5.39 -4.64 -5.61
C ARG A 77 5.74 -4.73 -7.10
N THR A 78 6.70 -5.57 -7.47
CA THR A 78 7.03 -5.88 -8.87
C THR A 78 6.32 -7.15 -9.28
N ILE A 79 5.55 -7.08 -10.36
CA ILE A 79 4.77 -8.20 -10.90
C ILE A 79 5.38 -8.58 -12.25
N GLY A 80 6.11 -9.71 -12.28
CA GLY A 80 6.86 -10.11 -13.46
C GLY A 80 8.01 -9.16 -13.79
N LYS A 81 8.28 -8.91 -15.07
CA LYS A 81 9.50 -8.21 -15.51
C LYS A 81 9.36 -6.69 -15.65
N LYS A 82 8.14 -6.17 -15.84
CA LYS A 82 7.91 -4.77 -16.24
C LYS A 82 6.90 -4.04 -15.38
N ASN A 83 5.99 -4.76 -14.72
CA ASN A 83 4.90 -4.15 -14.00
C ASN A 83 5.33 -3.90 -12.55
N ALA A 84 5.01 -2.72 -12.05
CA ALA A 84 5.29 -2.31 -10.69
C ALA A 84 4.09 -1.52 -10.14
N VAL A 85 3.85 -1.70 -8.85
CA VAL A 85 2.86 -0.95 -8.07
C VAL A 85 3.57 -0.37 -6.86
N LEU A 86 3.50 0.94 -6.69
CA LEU A 86 3.96 1.65 -5.51
C LEU A 86 2.76 1.96 -4.63
N THR A 87 2.84 1.63 -3.34
CA THR A 87 1.84 2.00 -2.34
C THR A 87 2.50 2.85 -1.25
N ILE A 88 1.92 4.02 -0.95
CA ILE A 88 2.37 4.94 0.11
C ILE A 88 1.20 5.17 1.06
N LYS A 89 1.42 5.00 2.36
CA LYS A 89 0.40 5.19 3.40
C LYS A 89 0.72 6.45 4.22
N TYR A 90 -0.20 7.40 4.21
CA TYR A 90 -0.10 8.67 4.92
C TYR A 90 -0.90 8.60 6.23
N LYS A 91 -0.29 8.04 7.27
CA LYS A 91 -0.96 7.83 8.57
C LYS A 91 -1.07 9.13 9.36
N GLN A 92 -2.21 9.34 9.99
CA GLN A 92 -2.44 10.45 10.91
C GLN A 92 -1.48 10.38 12.12
N GLN A 93 -1.01 11.56 12.56
CA GLN A 93 -0.17 11.68 13.75
C GLN A 93 -0.96 11.43 15.06
N GLU A 94 -2.27 11.76 15.09
CA GLU A 94 -3.12 11.57 16.27
C GLU A 94 -3.30 10.09 16.63
N LYS A 95 -2.91 9.72 17.84
CA LYS A 95 -3.09 8.36 18.35
C LYS A 95 -4.58 8.04 18.55
N GLY A 96 -5.05 6.97 17.92
CA GLY A 96 -6.41 6.45 18.08
C GLY A 96 -7.34 6.71 16.90
N ARG A 97 -7.00 7.64 16.00
CA ARG A 97 -7.66 7.76 14.70
C ARG A 97 -7.06 6.75 13.73
N LYS A 98 -7.94 6.06 12.99
CA LYS A 98 -7.56 5.04 12.01
C LYS A 98 -7.63 5.56 10.59
N ASP A 99 -8.17 6.75 10.37
CA ASP A 99 -8.27 7.38 9.07
C ASP A 99 -6.88 7.60 8.48
N TYR A 100 -6.71 7.20 7.22
CA TYR A 100 -5.52 7.54 6.46
C TYR A 100 -5.82 7.56 4.98
N VAL A 101 -4.96 8.29 4.26
CA VAL A 101 -4.92 8.32 2.81
C VAL A 101 -3.84 7.35 2.36
N GLU A 102 -4.19 6.53 1.38
CA GLU A 102 -3.25 5.65 0.68
C GLU A 102 -3.15 6.11 -0.76
N LEU A 103 -1.93 6.30 -1.24
CA LEU A 103 -1.66 6.51 -2.66
C LEU A 103 -1.12 5.22 -3.24
N THR A 104 -1.77 4.72 -4.28
CA THR A 104 -1.26 3.66 -5.14
C THR A 104 -0.94 4.23 -6.52
N VAL A 105 0.25 3.93 -7.03
CA VAL A 105 0.70 4.29 -8.38
C VAL A 105 1.14 3.03 -9.10
N ALA A 106 0.55 2.73 -10.26
CA ALA A 106 0.92 1.59 -11.07
C ALA A 106 1.37 2.03 -12.47
N ASN A 107 2.39 1.37 -13.02
CA ASN A 107 2.84 1.61 -14.40
C ASN A 107 2.07 0.77 -15.46
N PHE A 108 0.91 0.26 -15.08
CA PHE A 108 -0.01 -0.52 -15.90
C PHE A 108 -1.43 -0.38 -15.33
N SER A 109 -2.44 -0.88 -16.05
CA SER A 109 -3.82 -0.95 -15.56
C SER A 109 -3.92 -1.98 -14.42
N TYR A 110 -3.96 -1.54 -13.16
CA TYR A 110 -3.99 -2.41 -11.98
C TYR A 110 -5.40 -2.57 -11.44
N SER A 111 -5.99 -1.52 -10.89
CA SER A 111 -7.35 -1.47 -10.35
C SER A 111 -8.34 -0.78 -11.31
N PHE A 112 -7.86 -0.05 -12.32
CA PHE A 112 -8.71 0.66 -13.27
C PHE A 112 -9.66 -0.24 -14.07
N PRO A 113 -9.29 -1.44 -14.56
CA PRO A 113 -10.23 -2.32 -15.24
C PRO A 113 -11.39 -2.74 -14.35
N TYR A 114 -11.10 -3.02 -13.07
CA TYR A 114 -12.11 -3.42 -12.10
C TYR A 114 -13.02 -2.25 -11.70
N ILE A 115 -12.49 -1.04 -11.52
CA ILE A 115 -13.30 0.10 -11.07
C ILE A 115 -14.03 0.78 -12.24
N VAL A 116 -13.32 1.06 -13.34
CA VAL A 116 -13.81 1.91 -14.43
C VAL A 116 -14.41 1.10 -15.57
N GLU A 117 -13.69 0.09 -16.09
CA GLU A 117 -14.17 -0.68 -17.25
C GLU A 117 -15.39 -1.55 -16.90
N GLN A 118 -15.53 -1.95 -15.63
CA GLN A 118 -16.72 -2.63 -15.12
C GLN A 118 -17.79 -1.67 -14.55
N ASN A 119 -17.64 -0.35 -14.72
CA ASN A 119 -18.58 0.68 -14.24
C ASN A 119 -18.92 0.55 -12.74
N ARG A 120 -17.93 0.26 -11.90
CA ARG A 120 -18.08 0.16 -10.43
C ARG A 120 -17.86 1.50 -9.70
N PHE A 121 -17.88 2.62 -10.43
CA PHE A 121 -17.74 3.97 -9.87
C PHE A 121 -19.10 4.68 -9.80
N GLN A 122 -19.26 5.58 -8.84
CA GLN A 122 -20.48 6.39 -8.68
C GLN A 122 -20.44 7.65 -9.54
N GLU A 123 -19.28 8.30 -9.66
CA GLU A 123 -19.17 9.60 -10.32
C GLU A 123 -17.90 9.70 -11.17
N GLN A 124 -18.03 10.21 -12.39
CA GLN A 124 -16.91 10.63 -13.22
C GLN A 124 -16.73 12.15 -13.12
N MET A 125 -15.49 12.57 -12.93
CA MET A 125 -15.07 13.95 -12.71
C MET A 125 -13.81 14.28 -13.51
N ARG A 126 -13.39 15.55 -13.47
CA ARG A 126 -12.18 16.03 -14.15
C ARG A 126 -11.21 16.63 -13.15
N LEU A 127 -9.94 16.28 -13.29
CA LEU A 127 -8.83 16.95 -12.62
C LEU A 127 -8.50 18.27 -13.33
N ASN A 128 -7.76 19.15 -12.66
CA ASN A 128 -7.35 20.47 -13.15
C ASN A 128 -6.49 20.38 -14.43
N ASN A 129 -5.77 19.28 -14.61
CA ASN A 129 -5.00 19.00 -15.84
C ASN A 129 -5.87 18.44 -16.98
N GLY A 130 -7.19 18.33 -16.80
CA GLY A 130 -8.14 17.81 -17.78
C GLY A 130 -8.32 16.28 -17.78
N ALA A 131 -7.55 15.54 -16.98
CA ALA A 131 -7.68 14.08 -16.89
C ALA A 131 -9.03 13.68 -16.30
N ALA A 132 -9.63 12.61 -16.82
CA ALA A 132 -10.81 12.00 -16.22
C ALA A 132 -10.41 11.24 -14.94
N ALA A 133 -11.14 11.50 -13.87
CA ALA A 133 -11.02 10.80 -12.60
C ALA A 133 -12.38 10.20 -12.21
N TYR A 134 -12.35 9.06 -11.54
CA TYR A 134 -13.52 8.25 -11.23
C TYR A 134 -13.57 8.06 -9.72
N PHE A 135 -14.63 8.57 -9.11
CA PHE A 135 -14.87 8.46 -7.69
C PHE A 135 -15.75 7.24 -7.41
N LYS A 136 -15.31 6.42 -6.46
CA LYS A 136 -16.11 5.37 -5.88
C LYS A 136 -16.19 5.51 -4.36
N ASN A 137 -17.40 5.56 -3.79
CA ASN A 137 -17.59 5.54 -2.34
C ASN A 137 -17.54 4.08 -1.81
N LYS A 138 -17.58 3.91 -0.48
CA LYS A 138 -17.63 2.59 0.17
C LYS A 138 -18.77 1.73 -0.40
N ASP A 139 -18.53 0.43 -0.54
CA ASP A 139 -19.58 -0.51 -0.95
C ASP A 139 -20.43 -0.88 0.27
N ASP A 140 -21.69 -0.45 0.30
CA ASP A 140 -22.62 -0.74 1.42
C ASP A 140 -22.93 -2.25 1.58
N GLY A 141 -22.54 -3.09 0.61
CA GLY A 141 -22.82 -4.54 0.57
C GLY A 141 -21.63 -5.45 0.87
N GLU A 142 -20.39 -4.97 0.80
CA GLU A 142 -19.19 -5.77 1.09
C GLU A 142 -18.70 -5.43 2.50
N ARG A 143 -18.87 -6.36 3.46
CA ARG A 143 -18.54 -6.21 4.89
C ARG A 143 -17.05 -5.95 5.21
N GLY A 144 -16.26 -5.40 4.30
CA GLY A 144 -14.82 -5.24 4.45
C GLY A 144 -14.18 -4.02 3.78
N GLU A 145 -14.83 -3.36 2.81
CA GLU A 145 -14.23 -2.22 2.11
C GLU A 145 -14.77 -0.87 2.64
N GLU A 146 -14.32 -0.48 3.83
CA GLU A 146 -14.61 0.84 4.43
C GLU A 146 -13.69 1.94 3.85
N PHE A 147 -13.65 2.07 2.52
CA PHE A 147 -12.87 3.13 1.87
C PHE A 147 -13.56 3.74 0.67
N ALA A 148 -13.37 5.05 0.53
CA ALA A 148 -13.66 5.75 -0.71
C ALA A 148 -12.39 5.79 -1.57
N THR A 149 -12.55 5.81 -2.90
CA THR A 149 -11.45 5.80 -3.85
C THR A 149 -11.66 6.86 -4.92
N LEU A 150 -10.58 7.53 -5.31
CA LEU A 150 -10.51 8.33 -6.52
C LEU A 150 -9.41 7.73 -7.40
N ILE A 151 -9.77 7.29 -8.60
CA ILE A 151 -8.84 6.64 -9.53
C ILE A 151 -8.78 7.39 -10.86
N TRP A 152 -7.59 7.53 -11.43
CA TRP A 152 -7.38 8.18 -12.73
C TRP A 152 -6.14 7.64 -13.42
N LYS A 153 -5.94 8.03 -14.68
CA LYS A 153 -4.72 7.75 -15.44
C LYS A 153 -4.09 9.05 -15.92
N GLU A 154 -2.78 9.17 -15.78
CA GLU A 154 -2.01 10.32 -16.27
C GLU A 154 -0.62 9.84 -16.72
N LYS A 155 -0.17 10.27 -17.91
CA LYS A 155 1.17 9.98 -18.45
C LYS A 155 1.56 8.48 -18.43
N GLY A 156 0.60 7.58 -18.68
CA GLY A 156 0.84 6.13 -18.69
C GLY A 156 0.90 5.49 -17.30
N LEU A 157 0.66 6.25 -16.23
CA LEU A 157 0.51 5.74 -14.88
C LEU A 157 -0.97 5.73 -14.48
N GLU A 158 -1.35 4.70 -13.74
CA GLU A 158 -2.59 4.64 -12.99
C GLU A 158 -2.32 5.17 -11.58
N TYR A 159 -3.17 6.09 -11.14
CA TYR A 159 -3.15 6.65 -9.80
C TYR A 159 -4.45 6.30 -9.11
N GLN A 160 -4.34 5.87 -7.86
CA GLN A 160 -5.49 5.62 -6.99
C GLN A 160 -5.22 6.21 -5.61
N LEU A 161 -6.09 7.11 -5.19
CA LEU A 161 -6.16 7.55 -3.80
C LEU A 161 -7.27 6.79 -3.09
N LEU A 162 -6.95 6.21 -1.93
CA LEU A 162 -7.93 5.65 -1.02
C LEU A 162 -8.03 6.52 0.22
N TYR A 163 -9.24 6.82 0.64
CA TYR A 163 -9.53 7.36 1.97
C TYR A 163 -10.09 6.22 2.82
N ARG A 164 -9.29 5.70 3.75
CA ARG A 164 -9.64 4.52 4.55
C ARG A 164 -10.20 4.89 5.93
N ASN A 165 -11.00 4.00 6.50
CA ASN A 165 -11.51 4.04 7.88
C ASN A 165 -12.31 5.30 8.22
N ALA A 166 -12.92 5.96 7.24
CA ALA A 166 -13.75 7.16 7.43
C ALA A 166 -15.09 6.84 8.10
N THR A 167 -15.09 6.15 9.23
CA THR A 167 -16.24 6.14 10.11
C THR A 167 -16.42 7.58 10.57
N VAL A 168 -17.51 8.25 10.15
CA VAL A 168 -17.99 9.60 10.58
C VAL A 168 -17.89 10.73 9.53
N GLN A 169 -17.28 10.56 8.33
CA GLN A 169 -17.25 11.67 7.34
C GLN A 169 -18.33 11.59 6.25
N ASN A 170 -18.84 12.75 5.84
CA ASN A 170 -19.76 12.91 4.73
C ASN A 170 -19.03 12.58 3.41
N GLU A 171 -19.67 11.78 2.55
CA GLU A 171 -19.17 11.39 1.23
C GLU A 171 -18.64 12.57 0.41
N GLU A 172 -19.39 13.68 0.39
CA GLU A 172 -19.00 14.86 -0.38
C GLU A 172 -17.69 15.47 0.15
N VAL A 173 -17.50 15.47 1.47
CA VAL A 173 -16.25 15.97 2.09
C VAL A 173 -15.07 15.07 1.71
N ILE A 174 -15.25 13.75 1.75
CA ILE A 174 -14.21 12.80 1.35
C ILE A 174 -13.85 12.99 -0.13
N LYS A 175 -14.86 13.12 -1.00
CA LYS A 175 -14.70 13.35 -2.43
C LYS A 175 -13.93 14.64 -2.72
N GLN A 176 -14.32 15.76 -2.08
CA GLN A 176 -13.61 17.04 -2.22
C GLN A 176 -12.17 16.96 -1.72
N ASN A 177 -11.93 16.26 -0.60
CA ASN A 177 -10.56 16.05 -0.10
C ASN A 177 -9.71 15.24 -1.09
N LEU A 178 -10.25 14.14 -1.63
CA LEU A 178 -9.54 13.31 -2.62
C LEU A 178 -9.24 14.11 -3.90
N LEU A 179 -10.20 14.87 -4.40
CA LEU A 179 -10.03 15.77 -5.55
C LEU A 179 -8.96 16.83 -5.28
N TYR A 180 -9.01 17.47 -4.11
CA TYR A 180 -8.05 18.48 -3.72
C TYR A 180 -6.63 17.89 -3.66
N ILE A 181 -6.46 16.72 -3.04
CA ILE A 181 -5.17 16.04 -2.98
C ILE A 181 -4.67 15.72 -4.39
N ALA A 182 -5.50 15.09 -5.24
CA ALA A 182 -5.13 14.72 -6.61
C ALA A 182 -4.68 15.92 -7.45
N ASN A 183 -5.36 17.06 -7.31
CA ASN A 183 -5.05 18.28 -8.05
C ASN A 183 -3.79 19.02 -7.59
N ASN A 184 -3.32 18.76 -6.37
CA ASN A 184 -2.17 19.44 -5.77
C ASN A 184 -0.95 18.53 -5.59
N MET A 185 -0.94 17.34 -6.18
CA MET A 185 0.24 16.47 -6.12
C MET A 185 1.40 17.01 -6.95
N GLU A 186 2.62 16.81 -6.46
CA GLU A 186 3.86 17.22 -7.14
C GLU A 186 4.73 16.03 -7.49
N GLU A 187 5.50 16.15 -8.58
CA GLU A 187 6.43 15.11 -9.03
C GLU A 187 7.56 14.91 -8.01
N LYS A 188 7.81 13.65 -7.65
CA LYS A 188 8.94 13.22 -6.83
C LYS A 188 10.00 12.57 -7.72
N ASN A 189 11.24 13.01 -7.56
CA ASN A 189 12.44 12.43 -8.18
C ASN A 189 12.93 11.19 -7.42
#